data_AF-Q40279-F1
#
_entry.id   AF-Q40279-F1
#
_cell.length_a   1.000
_cell.length_b   1.000
_cell.length_c   1.000
_cell.angle_alpha   90.00
_cell.angle_beta   90.00
_cell.angle_gamma   90.00
#
_symmetry.space_group_name_H-M   'P 1'
#
loop_
_entity.id
_entity.type
_entity.pdbx_description
1 polymer ?
#
loop_
_entity_poly.entity_id
_entity_poly.type
_entity_poly.pdbx_seq_one_letter_code
_entity_poly.pdbx_strand_id
1 'polypeptide(L)' 'GWGTNEDLVISILGHRNAAQRKAIRKTYADAYGEDLLKELEKELTSDSERIVLLWTLDPP' A
#
# COMPACT_ATOMS: atom_id res chain seq x y z
N GLY A 1 3.15 17.92 -4.33
CA GLY A 1 4.32 17.02 -4.17
C GLY A 1 3.84 15.80 -3.42
N TRP A 2 4.22 14.62 -3.87
CA TRP A 2 3.55 13.35 -3.50
C TRP A 2 4.17 12.59 -2.32
N GLY A 3 5.38 12.94 -1.87
CA GLY A 3 6.04 12.24 -0.75
C GLY A 3 5.23 12.19 0.56
N THR A 4 4.29 13.11 0.82
CA THR A 4 3.42 13.06 2.02
C THR A 4 2.30 12.01 1.92
N ASN A 5 1.84 11.69 0.71
CA ASN A 5 0.75 10.73 0.54
C ASN A 5 1.25 9.29 0.66
N GLU A 6 2.42 8.97 0.10
CA GLU A 6 3.02 7.64 0.24
C GLU A 6 3.34 7.31 1.69
N ASP A 7 3.99 8.23 2.42
CA ASP A 7 4.28 8.07 3.85
C ASP A 7 3.01 7.83 4.68
N LEU A 8 1.93 8.55 4.35
CA LEU A 8 0.63 8.38 5.01
C LEU A 8 0.03 7.00 4.72
N VAL A 9 0.06 6.55 3.46
CA VAL A 9 -0.49 5.26 3.07
C VAL A 9 0.33 4.11 3.67
N ILE A 10 1.66 4.21 3.63
CA ILE A 10 2.57 3.26 4.28
C ILE A 10 2.29 3.21 5.78
N SER A 11 2.14 4.36 6.44
CA SER A 11 1.80 4.42 7.86
C SER A 11 0.45 3.77 8.16
N ILE A 12 -0.57 4.01 7.34
CA ILE A 12 -1.88 3.38 7.50
C ILE A 12 -1.77 1.86 7.34
N LEU A 13 -1.11 1.38 6.28
CA LEU A 13 -0.99 -0.05 5.96
C LEU A 13 -0.06 -0.80 6.93
N GLY A 14 1.01 -0.16 7.40
CA GLY A 14 1.99 -0.73 8.35
C GLY A 14 1.40 -1.04 9.73
N HIS A 15 0.32 -0.36 10.12
CA HIS A 15 -0.41 -0.59 11.38
C HIS A 15 -1.64 -1.51 11.22
N ARG A 16 -1.72 -2.31 10.15
CA ARG A 16 -2.85 -3.21 9.87
C ARG A 16 -2.37 -4.64 9.67
N ASN A 17 -3.18 -5.59 10.11
CA ASN A 17 -2.91 -7.01 9.85
C ASN A 17 -3.26 -7.40 8.40
N ALA A 18 -2.81 -8.59 7.99
CA ALA A 18 -3.06 -9.21 6.69
C ALA A 18 -4.52 -9.07 6.20
N ALA A 19 -5.48 -9.50 7.02
CA ALA A 19 -6.89 -9.50 6.69
C ALA A 19 -7.44 -8.08 6.50
N GLN A 20 -7.01 -7.13 7.35
CA GLN A 20 -7.38 -5.72 7.23
C GLN A 20 -6.80 -5.09 5.96
N ARG A 21 -5.54 -5.36 5.63
CA ARG A 21 -4.91 -4.88 4.39
C ARG A 21 -5.62 -5.43 3.15
N LYS A 22 -5.99 -6.71 3.18
CA LYS A 22 -6.79 -7.35 2.11
C LYS A 22 -8.16 -6.69 1.96
N ALA A 23 -8.83 -6.36 3.05
CA ALA A 23 -10.11 -5.64 3.01
C ALA A 23 -9.94 -4.23 2.44
N ILE A 24 -8.91 -3.48 2.86
CA ILE A 24 -8.60 -2.15 2.33
C ILE A 24 -8.36 -2.19 0.82
N ARG A 25 -7.53 -3.13 0.35
CA ARG A 25 -7.27 -3.32 -1.09
C ARG A 25 -8.54 -3.62 -1.87
N LYS A 26 -9.40 -4.49 -1.35
CA LYS A 26 -10.67 -4.82 -2.00
C LYS A 26 -11.59 -3.60 -2.08
N THR A 27 -11.75 -2.87 -0.99
CA THR A 27 -12.59 -1.67 -0.97
C THR A 27 -12.05 -0.59 -1.91
N TYR A 28 -10.72 -0.42 -1.98
CA TYR A 28 -10.09 0.52 -2.90
C TYR A 28 -10.37 0.14 -4.37
N ALA A 29 -10.17 -1.14 -4.71
CA ALA A 29 -10.47 -1.63 -6.05
C ALA A 29 -11.95 -1.49 -6.41
N ASP A 30 -12.87 -1.78 -5.48
CA ASP A 30 -14.31 -1.65 -5.70
C ASP A 30 -14.73 -0.17 -5.86
N ALA A 31 -14.02 0.78 -5.23
CA ALA A 31 -14.33 2.21 -5.27
C ALA A 31 -13.72 2.95 -6.48
N TYR A 32 -12.50 2.58 -6.87
CA TYR A 32 -11.72 3.33 -7.87
C TYR A 32 -11.42 2.52 -9.14
N GLY A 33 -11.65 1.20 -9.14
CA GLY A 33 -11.32 0.32 -10.28
C GLY A 33 -9.83 0.07 -10.46
N GLU A 34 -9.00 0.46 -9.49
CA GLU A 34 -7.54 0.41 -9.55
C GLU A 34 -6.96 -0.47 -8.44
N ASP A 35 -5.76 -1.02 -8.65
CA ASP A 35 -5.06 -1.79 -7.62
C ASP A 35 -4.19 -0.85 -6.78
N LEU A 36 -4.56 -0.69 -5.50
CA LEU A 36 -3.88 0.17 -4.53
C LEU A 36 -2.36 -0.07 -4.48
N LEU A 37 -1.91 -1.32 -4.60
CA LEU A 37 -0.48 -1.64 -4.51
C LEU A 37 0.26 -1.26 -5.79
N LYS A 38 -0.39 -1.38 -6.96
CA LYS A 38 0.20 -0.94 -8.23
C LYS A 38 0.36 0.57 -8.30
N GLU A 39 -0.62 1.31 -7.79
CA GLU A 39 -0.50 2.76 -7.71
C GLU A 39 0.59 3.16 -6.73
N LEU A 40 0.68 2.50 -5.56
CA LEU A 40 1.81 2.73 -4.64
C LEU A 40 3.15 2.41 -5.32
N GLU A 41 3.30 1.28 -5.99
CA GLU A 41 4.56 0.86 -6.62
C GLU A 41 5.10 1.85 -7.68
N LYS A 42 4.21 2.57 -8.37
CA LYS A 42 4.57 3.64 -9.32
C LYS A 42 5.09 4.90 -8.63
N GLU A 43 4.56 5.19 -7.46
CA GLU A 43 4.86 6.38 -6.68
C GLU A 43 6.09 6.17 -5.79
N LEU A 44 6.33 4.94 -5.29
CA LEU A 44 7.53 4.61 -4.51
C LEU A 44 8.79 4.74 -5.38
N THR A 45 9.61 5.74 -5.05
CA THR A 45 10.85 6.02 -5.76
C THR A 45 12.07 5.41 -5.07
N SER A 46 12.00 5.09 -3.77
CA SER A 46 13.11 4.55 -3.00
C SER A 46 12.99 3.05 -2.67
N ASP A 47 14.12 2.36 -2.56
CA ASP A 47 14.19 0.95 -2.17
C ASP A 47 13.67 0.71 -0.75
N SER A 48 13.85 1.68 0.14
CA SER A 48 13.34 1.66 1.52
C SER A 48 11.83 1.57 1.57
N GLU A 49 11.12 2.36 0.76
CA GLU A 49 9.65 2.32 0.72
C GLU A 49 9.15 1.01 0.11
N ARG A 50 9.84 0.51 -0.94
CA ARG A 50 9.51 -0.78 -1.57
C ARG A 50 9.62 -1.94 -0.59
N ILE A 51 10.61 -1.94 0.29
CA ILE A 51 10.78 -2.98 1.32
C ILE A 51 9.59 -2.97 2.28
N VAL A 52 9.12 -1.80 2.71
CA VAL A 52 7.96 -1.70 3.61
C VAL A 52 6.69 -2.18 2.92
N LEU A 53 6.50 -1.84 1.63
CA LEU A 53 5.39 -2.36 0.83
C LEU A 53 5.45 -3.90 0.73
N LEU A 54 6.62 -4.46 0.46
CA LEU A 54 6.82 -5.91 0.39
C LEU A 54 6.50 -6.60 1.72
N TRP A 55 6.83 -5.96 2.84
CA TRP A 55 6.51 -6.47 4.18
C TRP A 55 5.01 -6.42 4.52
N THR A 56 4.27 -5.51 3.88
CA THR A 56 2.81 -5.46 3.96
C THR A 56 2.11 -6.48 3.05
N LEU A 57 2.83 -7.10 2.12
CA LEU A 57 2.32 -8.26 1.40
C LEU A 57 2.41 -9.48 2.31
N ASP A 58 1.32 -10.25 2.37
CA ASP A 58 1.30 -11.48 3.17
C ASP A 58 2.37 -12.46 2.64
N PRO A 59 3.08 -13.19 3.52
CA PRO A 59 3.95 -14.26 3.08
C PRO A 59 3.15 -15.32 2.31
N PRO A 60 3.78 -16.03 1.34
CA PRO A 60 3.12 -17.09 0.57
C PRO A 60 2.58 -18.22 1.44
#